data_AF-A0AAD7BS30-F1
#
_entry.id   AF-A0AAD7BS30-F1
#
_cell.length_a   1.000
_cell.length_b   1.000
_cell.length_c   1.000
_cell.angle_alpha   90.00
_cell.angle_beta   90.00
_cell.angle_gamma   90.00
#
_symmetry.space_group_name_H-M   'P 1'
#
loop_
_entity.id
_entity.type
_entity.pdbx_description
1 polymer ?
#
loop_
_entity_poly.entity_id
_entity_poly.type
_entity_poly.pdbx_seq_one_letter_code
_entity_poly.pdbx_strand_id
1 'polypeptide(L)'
;MFSPTIMSSPQGNLSSRRPGNKRSDSTQSNLDRLAEHLHSNPNLPITFVLLVLIGIHPERLAAQLRASDDAVWLEFRANLIQRWQTVMITTGLVMGAAASALFSDKVAGGSYLMSLGSLCCSLVAITFGTGLSFVVQDAPPSSIVKVAQRPLALLIILALPTFFAICAVLCFYVSITALAVVNILARIGTISGAAFMAFMIAVAGWMVWDMDRGERYRDIGAARVVLPLMERGESISAS
;
A
#
# COMPACT_ATOMS: atom_id res chain seq x y z
N MET A 1 -39.15 -52.81 -50.05
CA MET A 1 -37.86 -53.54 -50.12
C MET A 1 -36.81 -52.55 -49.66
N PHE A 2 -36.19 -52.57 -48.48
CA PHE A 2 -35.81 -53.63 -47.55
C PHE A 2 -36.00 -53.16 -46.09
N SER A 3 -36.40 -54.08 -45.22
CA SER A 3 -36.07 -54.14 -43.79
C SER A 3 -35.57 -55.56 -43.55
N PRO A 4 -35.01 -55.90 -42.37
CA PRO A 4 -34.10 -55.20 -41.47
C PRO A 4 -32.89 -56.11 -41.13
N THR A 5 -31.92 -55.69 -40.33
CA THR A 5 -31.21 -56.62 -39.42
C THR A 5 -30.70 -55.85 -38.20
N ILE A 6 -31.40 -56.07 -37.08
CA ILE A 6 -30.96 -55.70 -35.74
C ILE A 6 -29.97 -56.78 -35.30
N MET A 7 -28.72 -56.40 -35.05
CA MET A 7 -27.71 -57.29 -34.49
C MET A 7 -27.52 -56.93 -33.02
N SER A 8 -28.17 -57.70 -32.16
CA SER A 8 -27.99 -57.69 -30.71
C SER A 8 -26.61 -58.23 -30.35
N SER A 9 -25.76 -57.41 -29.74
CA SER A 9 -24.44 -57.81 -29.25
C SER A 9 -24.43 -57.96 -27.72
N PRO A 10 -23.61 -58.88 -27.19
CA PRO A 10 -23.84 -59.60 -25.94
C PRO A 10 -23.55 -58.79 -24.67
N GLN A 11 -24.36 -59.02 -23.64
CA GLN A 11 -24.07 -58.64 -22.27
C GLN A 11 -22.91 -59.49 -21.72
N GLY A 12 -21.68 -59.00 -21.92
CA GLY A 12 -20.50 -59.46 -21.19
C GLY A 12 -20.48 -58.85 -19.81
N ASN A 13 -20.99 -59.59 -18.83
CA ASN A 13 -20.97 -59.23 -17.41
C ASN A 13 -19.55 -59.43 -16.85
N LEU A 14 -18.64 -58.50 -17.16
CA LEU A 14 -17.32 -58.42 -16.54
C LEU A 14 -17.47 -57.64 -15.24
N SER A 15 -17.68 -58.38 -14.15
CA SER A 15 -17.47 -57.93 -12.79
C SER A 15 -16.01 -57.48 -12.63
N SER A 16 -15.75 -56.23 -12.99
CA SER A 16 -14.52 -55.50 -12.71
C SER A 16 -14.41 -55.35 -11.20
N ARG A 17 -13.65 -56.26 -10.59
CA ARG A 17 -13.13 -56.13 -9.23
C ARG A 17 -12.21 -54.91 -9.23
N ARG A 18 -12.80 -53.72 -8.99
CA ARG A 18 -12.05 -52.48 -8.78
C ARG A 18 -10.97 -52.76 -7.73
N PRO A 19 -9.67 -52.59 -8.04
CA PRO A 19 -8.64 -52.66 -7.02
C PRO A 19 -9.00 -51.63 -5.96
N GLY A 20 -9.20 -52.11 -4.72
CA GLY A 20 -9.59 -51.29 -3.59
C GLY A 20 -8.71 -50.06 -3.51
N ASN A 21 -9.34 -48.90 -3.59
CA ASN A 21 -8.75 -47.58 -3.59
C ASN A 21 -8.15 -47.24 -2.20
N LYS A 22 -7.19 -48.03 -1.73
CA LYS A 22 -6.48 -47.77 -0.46
C LYS A 22 -5.70 -46.45 -0.47
N ARG A 23 -5.60 -45.79 -1.63
CA ARG A 23 -4.92 -44.50 -1.82
C ARG A 23 -5.85 -43.30 -1.59
N SER A 24 -7.17 -43.43 -1.74
CA SER A 24 -8.09 -42.35 -1.33
C SER A 24 -8.12 -42.20 0.17
N ASP A 25 -8.18 -43.31 0.91
CA ASP A 25 -8.42 -43.29 2.35
C ASP A 25 -7.26 -42.65 3.14
N SER A 26 -6.01 -42.83 2.68
CA SER A 26 -4.83 -42.20 3.30
C SER A 26 -4.68 -40.72 2.96
N THR A 27 -5.14 -40.29 1.77
CA THR A 27 -5.11 -38.87 1.39
C THR A 27 -6.24 -38.11 2.07
N GLN A 28 -7.40 -38.75 2.22
CA GLN A 28 -8.59 -38.20 2.86
C GLN A 28 -8.40 -38.06 4.38
N SER A 29 -7.81 -39.07 5.03
CA SER A 29 -7.46 -38.98 6.45
C SER A 29 -6.41 -37.92 6.77
N ASN A 30 -5.45 -37.65 5.87
CA ASN A 30 -4.50 -36.54 6.05
C ASN A 30 -5.15 -35.16 5.88
N LEU A 31 -6.18 -35.04 5.04
CA LEU A 31 -6.93 -33.80 4.82
C LEU A 31 -7.94 -33.51 5.93
N ASP A 32 -8.58 -34.54 6.49
CA ASP A 32 -9.46 -34.37 7.65
C ASP A 32 -8.65 -34.07 8.91
N ARG A 33 -7.48 -34.70 9.07
CA ARG A 33 -6.47 -34.27 10.05
C ARG A 33 -6.02 -32.84 9.83
N LEU A 34 -6.03 -32.34 8.60
CA LEU A 34 -5.67 -30.96 8.27
C LEU A 34 -6.73 -29.97 8.72
N ALA A 35 -7.99 -30.27 8.45
CA ALA A 35 -9.14 -29.47 8.88
C ALA A 35 -9.24 -29.45 10.41
N GLU A 36 -9.03 -30.61 11.04
CA GLU A 36 -8.96 -30.75 12.49
C GLU A 36 -7.70 -30.06 13.07
N HIS A 37 -6.56 -30.09 12.38
CA HIS A 37 -5.37 -29.30 12.75
C HIS A 37 -5.60 -27.80 12.62
N LEU A 38 -6.27 -27.34 11.57
CA LEU A 38 -6.64 -25.94 11.39
C LEU A 38 -7.59 -25.46 12.49
N HIS A 39 -8.43 -26.35 13.01
CA HIS A 39 -9.39 -26.03 14.07
C HIS A 39 -8.81 -26.14 15.48
N SER A 40 -7.76 -26.96 15.68
CA SER A 40 -7.15 -27.24 17.00
C SER A 40 -5.78 -26.61 17.25
N ASN A 41 -5.12 -26.02 16.23
CA ASN A 41 -3.78 -25.45 16.43
C ASN A 41 -3.77 -24.00 16.97
N PRO A 42 -2.83 -23.68 17.88
CA PRO A 42 -2.56 -22.30 18.33
C PRO A 42 -1.95 -21.39 17.24
N ASN A 43 -1.59 -21.94 16.07
CA ASN A 43 -1.11 -21.21 14.90
C ASN A 43 -2.23 -20.70 13.97
N LEU A 44 -3.49 -20.87 14.39
CA LEU A 44 -4.69 -20.27 13.79
C LEU A 44 -4.51 -18.82 13.29
N PRO A 45 -3.91 -17.89 14.05
CA PRO A 45 -3.73 -16.52 13.58
C PRO A 45 -2.80 -16.44 12.35
N ILE A 46 -1.72 -17.21 12.29
CA ILE A 46 -0.79 -17.21 11.15
C ILE A 46 -1.48 -17.78 9.92
N THR A 47 -2.19 -18.90 10.07
CA THR A 47 -2.89 -19.53 8.95
C THR A 47 -4.06 -18.66 8.47
N PHE A 48 -4.78 -18.01 9.37
CA PHE A 48 -5.82 -17.04 9.05
C PHE A 48 -5.26 -15.81 8.33
N VAL A 49 -4.14 -15.24 8.79
CA VAL A 49 -3.46 -14.12 8.12
C VAL A 49 -3.03 -14.53 6.71
N LEU A 50 -2.47 -15.72 6.53
CA LEU A 50 -2.09 -16.25 5.21
C LEU A 50 -3.32 -16.46 4.29
N LEU A 51 -4.43 -16.95 4.84
CA LEU A 51 -5.69 -17.11 4.09
C LEU A 51 -6.30 -15.78 3.67
N VAL A 52 -6.27 -14.77 4.57
CA VAL A 52 -6.69 -13.39 4.28
C VAL A 52 -5.79 -12.77 3.21
N LEU A 53 -4.47 -12.96 3.30
CA LEU A 53 -3.49 -12.50 2.32
C LEU A 53 -3.76 -13.03 0.90
N ILE A 54 -4.19 -14.28 0.80
CA ILE A 54 -4.52 -14.94 -0.49
C ILE A 54 -5.97 -14.62 -0.93
N GLY A 55 -6.83 -14.17 -0.01
CA GLY A 55 -8.24 -13.86 -0.26
C GLY A 55 -9.08 -15.09 -0.63
N ILE A 56 -8.65 -16.29 -0.22
CA ILE A 56 -9.34 -17.55 -0.50
C ILE A 56 -9.95 -18.08 0.80
N HIS A 57 -11.25 -18.39 0.77
CA HIS A 57 -11.90 -19.04 1.89
C HIS A 57 -11.29 -20.43 2.12
N PRO A 58 -10.95 -20.79 3.39
CA PRO A 58 -10.33 -22.07 3.70
C PRO A 58 -11.17 -23.25 3.23
N GLU A 59 -12.50 -23.15 3.31
CA GLU A 59 -13.44 -24.17 2.85
C GLU A 59 -13.39 -24.38 1.33
N ARG A 60 -13.24 -23.30 0.55
CA ARG A 60 -13.09 -23.38 -0.91
C ARG A 60 -11.74 -23.98 -1.30
N LEU A 61 -10.67 -23.59 -0.62
CA LEU A 61 -9.34 -24.14 -0.86
C LEU A 61 -9.33 -25.65 -0.57
N ALA A 62 -9.92 -26.07 0.56
CA ALA A 62 -10.04 -27.48 0.92
C ALA A 62 -10.92 -28.26 -0.08
N ALA A 63 -12.04 -27.69 -0.52
CA ALA A 63 -12.93 -28.32 -1.50
C ALA A 63 -12.25 -28.48 -2.88
N GLN A 64 -11.52 -27.48 -3.34
CA GLN A 64 -10.81 -27.51 -4.63
C GLN A 64 -9.57 -28.41 -4.59
N LEU A 65 -8.90 -28.53 -3.44
CA LEU A 65 -7.83 -29.51 -3.22
C LEU A 65 -8.34 -30.96 -3.11
N ARG A 66 -9.59 -31.15 -2.67
CA ARG A 66 -10.27 -32.46 -2.58
C ARG A 66 -10.82 -32.92 -3.92
N ALA A 67 -11.11 -32.00 -4.83
CA ALA A 67 -11.62 -32.36 -6.16
C ALA A 67 -10.52 -33.07 -6.95
N SER A 68 -10.71 -34.37 -7.20
CA SER A 68 -9.85 -35.16 -8.09
C SER A 68 -10.13 -34.90 -9.59
N ASP A 69 -10.87 -33.83 -9.89
CA ASP A 69 -11.33 -33.48 -11.23
C ASP A 69 -10.41 -32.42 -11.83
N ASP A 70 -9.84 -32.74 -12.99
CA ASP A 70 -8.93 -31.85 -13.71
C ASP A 70 -9.60 -30.52 -14.10
N ALA A 71 -10.92 -30.52 -14.33
CA ALA A 71 -11.66 -29.31 -14.64
C ALA A 71 -11.66 -28.31 -13.47
N VAL A 72 -11.86 -28.80 -12.24
CA VAL A 72 -11.88 -27.97 -11.03
C VAL A 72 -10.49 -27.40 -10.74
N TRP A 73 -9.44 -28.20 -10.99
CA TRP A 73 -8.06 -27.74 -10.87
C TRP A 73 -7.74 -26.61 -11.86
N LEU A 74 -8.13 -26.76 -13.13
CA LEU A 74 -7.90 -25.74 -14.15
C LEU A 74 -8.60 -24.41 -13.83
N GLU A 75 -9.83 -24.47 -13.31
CA GLU A 75 -10.58 -23.28 -12.86
C GLU A 75 -9.91 -22.60 -11.66
N PHE A 76 -9.48 -23.39 -10.65
CA PHE A 76 -8.74 -22.84 -9.51
C PHE A 76 -7.45 -22.17 -9.95
N ARG A 77 -6.67 -22.84 -10.81
CA ARG A 77 -5.42 -22.32 -11.38
C ARG A 77 -5.65 -21.00 -12.10
N ALA A 78 -6.65 -20.92 -12.97
CA ALA A 78 -6.97 -19.71 -13.72
C ALA A 78 -7.31 -18.54 -12.77
N ASN A 79 -8.14 -18.79 -11.76
CA ASN A 79 -8.48 -17.78 -10.75
C ASN A 79 -7.27 -17.32 -9.93
N LEU A 80 -6.37 -18.25 -9.56
CA LEU A 80 -5.17 -17.95 -8.80
C LEU A 80 -4.21 -17.05 -9.60
N ILE A 81 -3.95 -17.43 -10.86
CA ILE A 81 -3.09 -16.66 -11.78
C ILE A 81 -3.68 -15.27 -12.02
N GLN A 82 -4.99 -15.16 -12.25
CA GLN A 82 -5.65 -13.87 -12.45
C GLN A 82 -5.50 -12.94 -11.24
N ARG A 83 -5.63 -13.48 -10.02
CA ARG A 83 -5.42 -12.72 -8.78
C ARG A 83 -3.98 -12.25 -8.66
N TRP A 84 -3.01 -13.13 -8.89
CA TRP A 84 -1.60 -12.74 -8.87
C TRP A 84 -1.27 -11.70 -9.92
N GLN A 85 -1.79 -11.82 -11.14
CA GLN A 85 -1.64 -10.81 -12.17
C GLN A 85 -2.18 -9.45 -11.71
N THR A 86 -3.35 -9.42 -11.09
CA THR A 86 -3.93 -8.19 -10.54
C THR A 86 -3.00 -7.58 -9.47
N VAL A 87 -2.52 -8.39 -8.53
CA VAL A 87 -1.59 -7.96 -7.47
C VAL A 87 -0.27 -7.46 -8.05
N MET A 88 0.28 -8.13 -9.07
CA MET A 88 1.52 -7.72 -9.74
C MET A 88 1.35 -6.41 -10.50
N ILE A 89 0.22 -6.20 -11.19
CA ILE A 89 -0.08 -4.94 -11.88
C ILE A 89 -0.18 -3.80 -10.85
N THR A 90 -0.93 -3.98 -9.77
CA THR A 90 -1.05 -2.96 -8.72
C THR A 90 0.30 -2.66 -8.07
N THR A 91 1.12 -3.69 -7.84
CA THR A 91 2.46 -3.53 -7.28
C THR A 91 3.39 -2.83 -8.26
N GLY A 92 3.28 -3.10 -9.57
CA GLY A 92 4.01 -2.38 -10.61
C GLY A 92 3.65 -0.89 -10.68
N LEU A 93 2.37 -0.55 -10.48
CA LEU A 93 1.95 0.86 -10.37
C LEU A 93 2.55 1.54 -9.14
N VAL A 94 2.55 0.86 -7.99
CA VAL A 94 3.20 1.35 -6.76
C VAL A 94 4.69 1.50 -6.95
N MET A 95 5.34 0.57 -7.64
CA MET A 95 6.76 0.65 -7.99
C MET A 95 7.05 1.88 -8.85
N GLY A 96 6.24 2.13 -9.88
CA GLY A 96 6.35 3.32 -10.72
C GLY A 96 6.19 4.60 -9.91
N ALA A 97 5.18 4.67 -9.03
CA ALA A 97 4.95 5.82 -8.18
C ALA A 97 6.07 6.03 -7.13
N ALA A 98 6.60 4.95 -6.55
CA ALA A 98 7.74 4.98 -5.65
C ALA A 98 9.03 5.44 -6.34
N ALA A 99 9.27 5.00 -7.58
CA ALA A 99 10.37 5.48 -8.41
C ALA A 99 10.22 6.98 -8.69
N SER A 100 9.04 7.44 -9.11
CA SER A 100 8.78 8.87 -9.33
C SER A 100 8.98 9.70 -8.07
N ALA A 101 8.58 9.17 -6.90
CA ALA A 101 8.84 9.83 -5.62
C ALA A 101 10.35 9.91 -5.33
N LEU A 102 11.11 8.83 -5.52
CA LEU A 102 12.56 8.79 -5.28
C LEU A 102 13.35 9.76 -6.16
N PHE A 103 12.92 9.95 -7.41
CA PHE A 103 13.54 10.90 -8.33
C PHE A 103 12.98 12.32 -8.22
N SER A 104 12.08 12.58 -7.27
CA SER A 104 11.68 13.94 -6.95
C SER A 104 12.67 14.52 -5.93
N ASP A 105 13.25 15.69 -6.25
CA ASP A 105 14.18 16.44 -5.37
C ASP A 105 13.60 16.78 -3.97
N LYS A 106 12.32 16.45 -3.73
CA LYS A 106 11.60 16.74 -2.50
C LYS A 106 11.66 15.63 -1.45
N VAL A 107 12.28 14.48 -1.75
CA VAL A 107 12.29 13.33 -0.85
C VAL A 107 13.62 13.22 -0.11
N ALA A 108 13.62 13.54 1.19
CA ALA A 108 14.81 13.48 2.04
C ALA A 108 14.57 12.64 3.31
N GLY A 109 15.63 11.99 3.80
CA GLY A 109 15.62 11.27 5.07
C GLY A 109 14.77 10.00 5.07
N GLY A 110 13.91 9.83 6.08
CA GLY A 110 13.15 8.59 6.31
C GLY A 110 12.18 8.20 5.18
N SER A 111 11.60 9.18 4.47
CA SER A 111 10.73 8.91 3.31
C SER A 111 11.50 8.32 2.14
N TYR A 112 12.77 8.68 1.96
CA TYR A 112 13.64 8.10 0.93
C TYR A 112 13.85 6.60 1.18
N LEU A 113 14.19 6.22 2.43
CA LEU A 113 14.37 4.81 2.81
C LEU A 113 13.09 4.01 2.66
N MET A 114 11.93 4.59 3.01
CA MET A 114 10.64 3.91 2.85
C MET A 114 10.24 3.74 1.38
N SER A 115 10.50 4.73 0.53
CA SER A 115 10.28 4.59 -0.93
C SER A 115 11.22 3.55 -1.55
N LEU A 116 12.48 3.50 -1.11
CA LEU A 116 13.44 2.49 -1.57
C LEU A 116 13.05 1.08 -1.10
N GLY A 117 12.61 0.95 0.15
CA GLY A 117 12.03 -0.29 0.67
C GLY A 117 10.80 -0.74 -0.12
N SER A 118 9.91 0.20 -0.47
CA SER A 118 8.75 -0.07 -1.33
C SER A 118 9.17 -0.60 -2.72
N LEU A 119 10.19 -0.01 -3.35
CA LEU A 119 10.73 -0.50 -4.62
C LEU A 119 11.28 -1.93 -4.50
N CYS A 120 12.10 -2.20 -3.47
CA CYS A 120 12.66 -3.53 -3.24
C CYS A 120 11.57 -4.58 -3.00
N CYS A 121 10.59 -4.29 -2.14
CA CYS A 121 9.46 -5.18 -1.90
C CYS A 121 8.63 -5.41 -3.16
N SER A 122 8.43 -4.37 -3.99
CA SER A 122 7.71 -4.49 -5.25
C SER A 122 8.43 -5.41 -6.23
N LEU A 123 9.76 -5.28 -6.36
CA LEU A 123 10.58 -6.16 -7.20
C LEU A 123 10.50 -7.61 -6.75
N VAL A 124 10.61 -7.88 -5.45
CA VAL A 124 10.46 -9.24 -4.90
C VAL A 124 9.07 -9.80 -5.16
N ALA A 125 8.01 -9.03 -4.94
CA ALA A 125 6.64 -9.45 -5.21
C ALA A 125 6.42 -9.81 -6.70
N ILE A 126 6.90 -8.98 -7.62
CA ILE A 126 6.75 -9.20 -9.07
C ILE A 126 7.58 -10.40 -9.53
N THR A 127 8.86 -10.47 -9.17
CA THR A 127 9.75 -11.59 -9.56
C THR A 127 9.27 -12.92 -8.99
N PHE A 128 8.87 -12.95 -7.72
CA PHE A 128 8.37 -14.18 -7.11
C PHE A 128 6.99 -14.55 -7.64
N GLY A 129 6.08 -13.58 -7.82
CA GLY A 129 4.74 -13.80 -8.36
C GLY A 129 4.74 -14.27 -9.82
N THR A 130 5.62 -13.72 -10.65
CA THR A 130 5.81 -14.18 -12.05
C THR A 130 6.42 -15.58 -12.07
N GLY A 131 7.47 -15.83 -11.28
CA GLY A 131 8.08 -17.16 -11.16
C GLY A 131 7.08 -18.22 -10.71
N LEU A 132 6.24 -17.92 -9.71
CA LEU A 132 5.19 -18.83 -9.26
C LEU A 132 4.11 -19.05 -10.32
N SER A 133 3.75 -18.01 -11.07
CA SER A 133 2.76 -18.12 -12.15
C SER A 133 3.24 -19.09 -13.22
N PHE A 134 4.52 -19.03 -13.61
CA PHE A 134 5.11 -20.00 -14.55
C PHE A 134 5.10 -21.42 -13.99
N VAL A 135 5.57 -21.61 -12.76
CA VAL A 135 5.60 -22.93 -12.12
C VAL A 135 4.20 -23.53 -12.02
N VAL A 136 3.19 -22.73 -11.65
CA VAL A 136 1.80 -23.20 -11.51
C VAL A 136 1.13 -23.42 -12.87
N GLN A 137 1.50 -22.66 -13.90
CA GLN A 137 0.97 -22.83 -15.25
C GLN A 137 1.43 -24.16 -15.88
N ASP A 138 2.69 -24.54 -15.65
CA ASP A 138 3.28 -25.77 -16.21
C ASP A 138 3.11 -27.01 -15.32
N ALA A 139 2.73 -26.85 -14.05
CA ALA A 139 2.61 -27.98 -13.13
C ALA A 139 1.37 -28.86 -13.44
N PRO A 140 1.56 -30.19 -13.60
CA PRO A 140 0.43 -31.12 -13.71
C PRO A 140 -0.31 -31.23 -12.36
N PRO A 141 -1.63 -31.49 -12.36
CA PRO A 141 -2.45 -31.55 -11.14
C PRO A 141 -1.91 -32.54 -10.11
N SER A 142 -1.37 -33.67 -10.57
CA SER A 142 -0.78 -34.71 -9.72
C SER A 142 0.45 -34.25 -8.90
N SER A 143 1.20 -33.26 -9.40
CA SER A 143 2.34 -32.69 -8.66
C SER A 143 1.88 -31.76 -7.55
N ILE A 144 0.80 -31.02 -7.76
CA ILE A 144 0.29 -30.07 -6.75
C ILE A 144 -0.43 -30.80 -5.61
N VAL A 145 -1.09 -31.93 -5.88
CA VAL A 145 -1.61 -32.80 -4.82
C VAL A 145 -0.48 -33.29 -3.91
N LYS A 146 0.73 -33.55 -4.43
CA LYS A 146 1.89 -33.92 -3.60
C LYS A 146 2.38 -32.74 -2.75
N VAL A 147 2.38 -31.52 -3.29
CA VAL A 147 2.76 -30.32 -2.51
C VAL A 147 1.69 -29.98 -1.47
N ALA A 148 0.40 -30.23 -1.77
CA ALA A 148 -0.72 -30.03 -0.86
C ALA A 148 -0.70 -30.97 0.37
N GLN A 149 0.11 -32.04 0.35
CA GLN A 149 0.37 -32.86 1.55
C GLN A 149 1.04 -32.05 2.68
N ARG A 150 1.65 -30.91 2.35
CA ARG A 150 2.21 -29.94 3.31
C ARG A 150 1.51 -28.59 3.14
N PRO A 151 0.28 -28.43 3.65
CA PRO A 151 -0.55 -27.26 3.35
C PRO A 151 0.04 -25.94 3.84
N LEU A 152 0.79 -25.95 4.95
CA LEU A 152 1.41 -24.77 5.51
C LEU A 152 2.50 -24.24 4.57
N ALA A 153 3.32 -25.14 4.03
CA ALA A 153 4.35 -24.77 3.05
C ALA A 153 3.70 -24.22 1.77
N LEU A 154 2.63 -24.86 1.28
CA LEU A 154 1.91 -24.40 0.11
C LEU A 154 1.27 -23.01 0.34
N LEU A 155 0.62 -22.79 1.48
CA LEU A 155 0.03 -21.50 1.84
C LEU A 155 1.09 -20.40 1.97
N ILE A 156 2.23 -20.68 2.60
CA ILE A 156 3.33 -19.71 2.73
C ILE A 156 3.86 -19.30 1.36
N ILE A 157 4.07 -20.28 0.47
CA ILE A 157 4.56 -20.03 -0.88
C ILE A 157 3.53 -19.24 -1.71
N LEU A 158 2.24 -19.57 -1.60
CA LEU A 158 1.15 -18.84 -2.29
C LEU A 158 0.97 -17.42 -1.77
N ALA A 159 1.17 -17.19 -0.46
CA ALA A 159 0.96 -15.89 0.18
C ALA A 159 2.16 -14.94 0.04
N LEU A 160 3.34 -15.46 -0.32
CA LEU A 160 4.59 -14.71 -0.40
C LEU A 160 4.49 -13.50 -1.35
N PRO A 161 4.02 -13.64 -2.61
CA PRO A 161 3.85 -12.49 -3.51
C PRO A 161 2.91 -11.43 -2.94
N THR A 162 1.79 -11.85 -2.36
CA THR A 162 0.79 -10.95 -1.76
C THR A 162 1.32 -10.25 -0.52
N PHE A 163 2.13 -10.92 0.30
CA PHE A 163 2.74 -10.33 1.50
C PHE A 163 3.71 -9.21 1.13
N PHE A 164 4.62 -9.46 0.18
CA PHE A 164 5.54 -8.43 -0.29
C PHE A 164 4.84 -7.28 -1.02
N ALA A 165 3.76 -7.56 -1.75
CA ALA A 165 2.93 -6.54 -2.37
C ALA A 165 2.27 -5.61 -1.31
N ILE A 166 1.69 -6.17 -0.25
CA ILE A 166 1.11 -5.37 0.84
C ILE A 166 2.19 -4.56 1.57
N CYS A 167 3.34 -5.17 1.87
CA CYS A 167 4.47 -4.47 2.47
C CYS A 167 4.95 -3.30 1.59
N ALA A 168 5.02 -3.49 0.27
CA ALA A 168 5.35 -2.41 -0.66
C ALA A 168 4.34 -1.26 -0.59
N VAL A 169 3.04 -1.57 -0.65
CA VAL A 169 1.98 -0.55 -0.52
C VAL A 169 2.06 0.19 0.81
N LEU A 170 2.27 -0.52 1.93
CA LEU A 170 2.38 0.09 3.25
C LEU A 170 3.60 1.00 3.36
N CYS A 171 4.78 0.54 2.92
CA CYS A 171 5.99 1.36 2.88
C CYS A 171 5.80 2.61 2.02
N PHE A 172 5.15 2.47 0.86
CA PHE A 172 4.83 3.61 -0.01
C PHE A 172 3.87 4.59 0.66
N TYR A 173 2.83 4.10 1.32
CA TYR A 173 1.84 4.94 2.01
C TYR A 173 2.48 5.71 3.17
N VAL A 174 3.34 5.05 3.96
CA VAL A 174 4.11 5.70 5.02
C VAL A 174 5.05 6.77 4.43
N SER A 175 5.69 6.49 3.31
CA SER A 175 6.56 7.46 2.62
C SER A 175 5.79 8.72 2.17
N ILE A 176 4.66 8.54 1.49
CA ILE A 176 3.80 9.67 1.08
C ILE A 176 3.28 10.44 2.29
N THR A 177 2.84 9.74 3.34
CA THR A 177 2.29 10.38 4.54
C THR A 177 3.35 11.22 5.24
N ALA A 178 4.58 10.70 5.36
CA ALA A 178 5.70 11.46 5.90
C ALA A 178 6.00 12.71 5.06
N LEU A 179 6.00 12.60 3.73
CA LEU A 179 6.18 13.74 2.82
C LEU A 179 5.07 14.78 2.93
N ALA A 180 3.82 14.33 3.05
CA ALA A 180 2.66 15.20 3.20
C ALA A 180 2.71 15.97 4.53
N VAL A 181 3.03 15.28 5.63
CA VAL A 181 3.16 15.90 6.96
C VAL A 181 4.28 16.95 6.96
N VAL A 182 5.45 16.64 6.42
CA VAL A 182 6.56 17.60 6.32
C VAL A 182 6.18 18.82 5.48
N ASN A 183 5.51 18.62 4.33
CA ASN A 183 5.06 19.74 3.50
C ASN A 183 4.00 20.62 4.19
N ILE A 184 3.09 20.02 4.96
CA ILE A 184 2.08 20.77 5.73
C ILE A 184 2.77 21.57 6.84
N LEU A 185 3.67 20.95 7.61
CA LEU A 185 4.43 21.65 8.65
C LEU A 185 5.28 22.78 8.08
N ALA A 186 5.95 22.55 6.94
CA ALA A 186 6.73 23.57 6.26
C ALA A 186 5.86 24.75 5.80
N ARG A 187 4.66 24.49 5.27
CA ARG A 187 3.70 25.56 4.90
C ARG A 187 3.19 26.35 6.11
N ILE A 188 2.92 25.68 7.23
CA ILE A 188 2.52 26.38 8.47
C ILE A 188 3.68 27.25 8.97
N GLY A 189 4.90 26.71 8.96
CA GLY A 189 6.11 27.44 9.33
C GLY A 189 6.35 28.68 8.46
N THR A 190 6.23 28.56 7.13
CA THR A 190 6.43 29.70 6.22
C THR A 190 5.32 30.75 6.34
N ILE A 191 4.05 30.35 6.51
CA ILE A 191 2.95 31.30 6.75
C ILE A 191 3.16 32.04 8.07
N SER A 192 3.55 31.34 9.14
CA SER A 192 3.81 31.96 10.45
C SER A 192 5.03 32.91 10.41
N GLY A 193 6.10 32.53 9.71
CA GLY A 193 7.28 33.38 9.50
C GLY A 193 6.98 34.61 8.64
N ALA A 194 6.17 34.47 7.59
CA ALA A 194 5.73 35.59 6.77
C ALA A 194 4.82 36.55 7.56
N ALA A 195 3.91 36.03 8.38
CA ALA A 195 3.08 36.83 9.27
C ALA A 195 3.93 37.60 10.31
N PHE A 196 4.94 36.95 10.89
CA PHE A 196 5.86 37.60 11.82
C PHE A 196 6.69 38.70 11.14
N MET A 197 7.23 38.45 9.94
CA MET A 197 7.94 39.46 9.15
C MET A 197 7.03 40.64 8.81
N ALA A 198 5.80 40.39 8.36
CA ALA A 198 4.82 41.45 8.06
C ALA A 198 4.48 42.29 9.30
N PHE A 199 4.33 41.65 10.46
CA PHE A 199 4.11 42.34 11.73
C PHE A 199 5.31 43.21 12.12
N MET A 200 6.54 42.69 12.03
CA MET A 200 7.76 43.46 12.32
C MET A 200 7.91 44.67 11.39
N ILE A 201 7.59 44.51 10.10
CA ILE A 201 7.58 45.62 9.13
C ILE A 201 6.51 46.66 9.49
N ALA A 202 5.31 46.23 9.89
CA ALA A 202 4.25 47.14 10.30
C ALA A 202 4.61 47.94 11.56
N VAL A 203 5.25 47.30 12.55
CA VAL A 203 5.75 47.97 13.76
C VAL A 203 6.85 48.97 13.41
N ALA A 204 7.81 48.58 12.56
CA ALA A 204 8.86 49.50 12.10
C ALA A 204 8.26 50.70 11.35
N GLY A 205 7.30 50.47 10.46
CA GLY A 205 6.59 51.55 9.75
C GLY A 205 5.82 52.48 10.68
N TRP A 206 5.17 51.93 11.71
CA TRP A 206 4.49 52.73 12.73
C TRP A 206 5.47 53.60 13.54
N MET A 207 6.62 53.04 13.95
CA MET A 207 7.65 53.80 14.66
C MET A 207 8.22 54.95 13.82
N VAL A 208 8.52 54.70 12.54
CA VAL A 208 9.01 55.74 11.62
C VAL A 208 7.97 56.85 11.45
N TRP A 209 6.70 56.47 11.30
CA TRP A 209 5.60 57.43 11.17
C TRP A 209 5.38 58.26 12.43
N ASP A 210 5.57 57.68 13.62
CA ASP A 210 5.42 58.39 14.89
C ASP A 210 6.57 59.39 15.11
N MET A 211 7.81 59.03 14.74
CA MET A 211 8.95 59.95 14.79
C MET A 211 8.74 61.17 13.89
N ASP A 212 8.23 60.98 12.67
CA ASP A 212 7.93 62.05 11.71
C ASP A 212 6.77 62.97 12.17
N ARG A 213 5.83 62.44 12.97
CA ARG A 213 4.83 63.28 13.65
C ARG A 213 5.45 64.10 14.79
N GLY A 214 6.33 63.49 15.57
CA GLY A 214 7.03 64.13 16.68
C GLY A 214 7.81 65.38 16.25
N GLU A 215 8.52 65.30 15.12
CA GLU A 215 9.24 66.46 14.54
C GLU A 215 8.28 67.58 14.11
N ARG A 216 7.17 67.24 13.42
CA ARG A 216 6.17 68.24 13.02
C ARG A 216 5.51 68.95 14.19
N TYR A 217 5.25 68.27 15.32
CA TYR A 217 4.72 68.93 16.51
C TYR A 217 5.77 69.82 17.22
N ARG A 218 7.05 69.46 17.13
CA ARG A 218 8.15 70.23 17.71
C ARG A 218 8.35 71.56 16.97
N ASP A 219 8.24 71.56 15.65
CA ASP A 219 8.32 72.77 14.83
C ASP A 219 7.14 73.72 15.07
N ILE A 220 5.92 73.19 15.22
CA ILE A 220 4.72 73.98 15.55
C ILE A 220 4.84 74.57 16.97
N GLY A 221 5.37 73.81 17.92
CA GLY A 221 5.63 74.27 19.29
C GLY A 221 6.68 75.38 19.36
N ALA A 222 7.78 75.26 18.62
CA ALA A 222 8.83 76.28 18.54
C ALA A 222 8.30 77.59 17.92
N ALA A 223 7.51 77.51 16.85
CA ALA A 223 6.90 78.68 16.22
C ALA A 223 5.96 79.44 17.17
N ARG A 224 5.19 78.73 18.01
CA ARG A 224 4.25 79.36 18.97
C ARG A 224 4.93 80.10 20.12
N VAL A 225 6.15 79.72 20.50
CA VAL A 225 6.89 80.36 21.60
C VAL A 225 7.68 81.58 21.12
N VAL A 226 8.13 81.59 19.85
CA VAL A 226 8.95 82.69 19.30
C VAL A 226 8.11 83.89 18.85
N LEU A 227 6.90 83.67 18.34
CA LEU A 227 6.01 84.75 17.86
C LEU A 227 5.61 85.80 18.93
N PRO A 228 5.25 85.45 20.18
CA PRO A 228 4.91 86.46 21.19
C PRO A 228 6.13 87.17 21.82
N LEU A 229 7.36 86.70 21.58
CA LEU A 229 8.58 87.37 22.05
C LEU A 229 9.08 88.43 21.05
N MET A 230 8.72 88.33 19.77
CA MET A 230 9.02 89.37 18.78
C MET A 230 8.07 90.58 18.88
N GLU A 231 6.83 90.39 19.34
CA GLU A 231 5.89 91.51 19.61
C GLU A 231 6.19 92.27 20.92
N ARG A 232 7.06 91.74 21.77
CA ARG A 232 7.51 92.39 23.03
C ARG A 232 8.92 92.98 22.96
N GLY A 233 9.50 93.10 21.77
CA GLY A 233 10.72 93.84 21.51
C GLY A 233 10.50 95.34 21.69
N GLU A 234 10.41 95.73 22.96
CA GLU A 234 10.40 97.10 23.46
C GLU A 234 11.42 97.96 22.74
N SER A 235 10.91 99.09 22.26
CA SER A 235 11.63 100.30 21.96
C SER A 235 12.52 100.72 23.15
N ILE A 236 13.73 100.20 23.22
CA ILE A 236 14.78 100.78 24.05
C ILE A 236 15.28 102.02 23.29
N SER A 237 14.59 103.12 23.58
CA SER A 237 14.98 104.49 23.24
C SER A 237 16.39 104.75 23.77
N ALA A 238 17.31 105.07 22.87
CA ALA A 238 18.61 105.63 23.21
C ALA A 238 18.43 107.04 23.81
N SER A 239 18.97 107.24 25.01
CA SER A 239 19.31 108.55 25.57
C SER A 239 20.66 108.45 26.25
#